data_AF-A0A7L2RVA9-F1
#
_entry.id   AF-A0A7L2RVA9-F1
#
_cell.length_a   1.000
_cell.length_b   1.000
_cell.length_c   1.000
_cell.angle_alpha   90.00
_cell.angle_beta   90.00
_cell.angle_gamma   90.00
#
_symmetry.space_group_name_H-M   'P 1'
#
loop_
_entity.id
_entity.type
_entity.pdbx_description
1 polymer ?
#
loop_
_entity_poly.entity_id
_entity_poly.type
_entity_poly.pdbx_seq_one_letter_code
_entity_poly.pdbx_strand_id
1 'polypeptide(L)' 'GLMRDDTLYEDDDVQEALKRLPEHLYNERIFRIKRALDLSLKHQILPKDQWVKYEE' A
#
# COMPACT_ATOMS: atom_id res chain seq x y z
N GLY A 1 -2.29 6.06 4.62
CA GLY A 1 -1.68 6.38 3.31
C GLY A 1 -1.34 5.11 2.55
N LEU A 2 -2.30 4.19 2.50
CA LEU A 2 -2.31 3.07 1.54
C LEU A 2 -3.08 3.57 0.32
N MET A 3 -2.76 3.05 -0.86
CA MET A 3 -3.60 3.20 -2.04
C MET A 3 -4.71 2.15 -2.03
N ARG A 4 -5.75 2.37 -2.85
CA ARG A 4 -6.90 1.45 -2.94
C ARG A 4 -6.46 0.01 -3.24
N ASP A 5 -5.55 -0.18 -4.19
CA ASP A 5 -5.08 -1.52 -4.60
C ASP A 5 -4.13 -2.19 -3.58
N ASP A 6 -3.60 -1.44 -2.61
CA ASP A 6 -2.80 -2.03 -1.52
C ASP A 6 -3.68 -2.82 -0.53
N THR A 7 -5.00 -2.62 -0.56
CA THR A 7 -5.97 -3.21 0.38
C THR A 7 -6.75 -4.39 -0.18
N LEU A 8 -6.46 -4.80 -1.42
CA LEU A 8 -7.07 -5.97 -2.03
C LEU A 8 -6.62 -7.25 -1.33
N TYR A 9 -7.53 -8.22 -1.23
CA TYR A 9 -7.18 -9.56 -0.79
C TYR A 9 -6.31 -10.24 -1.87
N GLU A 10 -5.15 -10.77 -1.48
CA GLU A 10 -4.20 -11.37 -2.41
C GLU A 10 -4.55 -12.85 -2.72
N ASP A 11 -5.56 -13.06 -3.56
CA ASP A 11 -5.84 -14.35 -4.20
C ASP A 11 -4.85 -14.66 -5.34
N ASP A 12 -5.01 -15.82 -6.00
CA ASP A 12 -4.10 -16.26 -7.06
C ASP A 12 -4.03 -15.27 -8.24
N ASP A 13 -5.15 -14.62 -8.57
CA ASP A 13 -5.24 -13.65 -9.66
C ASP A 13 -4.50 -12.34 -9.29
N VAL A 14 -4.70 -11.85 -8.07
CA VAL A 14 -4.00 -10.66 -7.57
C VAL A 14 -2.50 -10.93 -7.42
N GLN A 15 -2.10 -12.09 -6.93
CA GLN A 15 -0.69 -12.47 -6.82
C GLN A 15 0.01 -12.48 -8.19
N GLU A 16 -0.67 -12.99 -9.22
CA GLU A 16 -0.15 -12.99 -10.58
C GLU A 16 -0.11 -11.57 -11.18
N ALA A 17 -1.10 -10.72 -10.89
CA ALA A 17 -1.07 -9.31 -11.27
C ALA A 17 0.11 -8.56 -10.64
N LEU A 18 0.42 -8.83 -9.36
CA LEU A 18 1.54 -8.21 -8.65
C LEU A 18 2.89 -8.58 -9.27
N LYS A 19 3.06 -9.82 -9.76
CA LYS A 19 4.30 -10.26 -10.45
C LYS A 19 4.52 -9.54 -11.78
N ARG A 20 3.47 -9.02 -12.41
CA ARG A 20 3.51 -8.33 -13.71
C ARG A 20 3.76 -6.84 -13.58
N LEU A 21 3.79 -6.30 -12.36
CA LEU A 21 4.05 -4.88 -12.14
C LEU A 21 5.48 -4.51 -12.52
N PRO A 22 5.69 -3.31 -13.09
CA PRO A 22 7.01 -2.70 -13.14
C PRO A 22 7.64 -2.64 -11.75
N GLU A 23 8.95 -2.89 -11.67
CA GLU A 23 9.67 -3.00 -10.40
C GLU A 23 9.49 -1.79 -9.48
N HIS A 24 9.51 -0.57 -10.02
CA HIS A 24 9.33 0.65 -9.23
C HIS A 24 7.96 0.71 -8.53
N LEU A 25 6.87 0.36 -9.23
CA LEU A 25 5.52 0.33 -8.67
C LEU A 25 5.38 -0.76 -7.60
N TYR A 26 5.98 -1.92 -7.84
CA TYR A 26 6.00 -3.00 -6.85
C TYR A 26 6.73 -2.55 -5.57
N ASN A 27 7.91 -1.94 -5.71
CA ASN A 27 8.68 -1.46 -4.57
C ASN A 27 7.95 -0.35 -3.79
N GLU A 28 7.29 0.57 -4.48
CA GLU A 28 6.44 1.61 -3.86
C GLU A 28 5.29 1.00 -3.05
N ARG A 29 4.58 0.01 -3.62
CA ARG A 29 3.53 -0.75 -2.90
C ARG A 29 4.09 -1.35 -1.62
N ILE A 30 5.21 -2.08 -1.72
CA ILE A 30 5.84 -2.73 -0.56
C ILE A 30 6.23 -1.70 0.51
N PHE A 31 6.75 -0.54 0.11
CA PHE A 31 7.08 0.53 1.06
C PHE A 31 5.83 1.09 1.77
N ARG A 32 4.73 1.34 1.03
CA ARG A 32 3.46 1.80 1.62
C ARG A 32 2.90 0.80 2.62
N ILE A 33 2.93 -0.51 2.30
CA ILE A 33 2.49 -1.58 3.18
C ILE A 33 3.35 -1.65 4.45
N LYS A 34 4.69 -1.64 4.31
CA LYS A 34 5.61 -1.62 5.48
C LYS A 34 5.34 -0.44 6.40
N ARG A 35 5.14 0.75 5.83
CA ARG A 35 4.79 1.96 6.59
C ARG A 35 3.45 1.81 7.33
N ALA A 36 2.44 1.24 6.67
CA ALA A 36 1.13 1.01 7.29
C ALA A 36 1.22 0.01 8.45
N LEU A 37 2.00 -1.07 8.29
CA LEU A 37 2.24 -2.05 9.35
C LEU A 37 2.99 -1.45 10.54
N ASP A 38 4.03 -0.64 10.30
CA ASP A 38 4.78 0.06 11.36
C ASP A 38 3.87 0.99 12.18
N LEU A 39 3.02 1.77 11.51
CA LEU A 39 2.06 2.65 12.17
C LEU A 39 1.00 1.85 12.95
N SER A 40 0.52 0.75 12.38
CA SER A 40 -0.43 -0.14 13.05
C SER A 40 0.16 -0.75 14.32
N LEU A 41 1.42 -1.19 14.27
CA LEU A 41 2.16 -1.72 15.42
C LEU A 41 2.29 -0.69 16.55
N LYS A 42 2.48 0.58 16.19
CA LYS A 42 2.62 1.69 17.14
C LYS A 42 1.28 2.27 17.59
N HIS A 43 0.15 1.80 17.05
CA HIS A 43 -1.16 2.41 17.20
C HIS A 43 -1.16 3.92 16.88
N GLN A 44 -0.40 4.30 15.85
CA GLN A 44 -0.27 5.67 15.37
C GLN A 44 -0.91 5.81 13.98
N ILE A 45 -1.20 7.06 13.62
CA ILE A 45 -1.72 7.43 12.31
C ILE A 45 -0.74 8.38 11.61
N LEU A 46 -0.81 8.43 10.28
CA LEU A 46 -0.07 9.46 9.53
C LEU A 46 -0.59 10.86 9.89
N PRO A 47 0.29 11.88 9.86
CA PRO A 47 -0.12 13.28 9.81
C PRO A 47 -1.16 13.53 8.72
N LYS A 48 -2.13 14.42 8.98
CA LYS A 48 -3.32 14.63 8.12
C LYS A 48 -2.97 15.13 6.72
N ASP A 49 -1.91 15.92 6.60
CA ASP A 49 -1.35 16.42 5.33
C ASP A 49 -0.75 15.31 4.45
N GLN A 50 -0.45 14.14 5.02
CA GLN A 50 0.10 12.98 4.32
C GLN A 50 -0.96 11.90 4.03
N TRP A 51 -2.25 12.22 4.22
CA TRP A 51 -3.31 11.31 3.85
C TRP A 51 -3.50 11.31 2.34
N VAL A 52 -3.70 10.12 1.77
CA VAL A 52 -4.03 9.96 0.36
C VAL A 52 -5.37 10.64 0.12
N LYS A 53 -5.43 11.53 -0.87
CA LYS A 53 -6.68 12.21 -1.24
C LYS A 53 -7.56 11.28 -2.07
N TYR A 54 -8.83 11.60 -2.21
CA TYR A 54 -9.74 10.75 -2.99
C TYR A 54 -9.46 10.86 -4.49
N GLU A 55 -9.00 12.02 -4.94
CA GLU A 55 -8.66 12.31 -6.33
C GLU A 55 -7.28 11.74 -6.75
N GLU A 56 -6.52 11.20 -5.78
CA GLU A 56 -5.19 10.58 -5.95
C GLU A 56 -5.30 9.05 -5.83
#